data_AF-M3D989-F1
#
_entry.id   AF-M3D989-F1
#
_cell.length_a   1.000
_cell.length_b   1.000
_cell.length_c   1.000
_cell.angle_alpha   90.00
_cell.angle_beta   90.00
_cell.angle_gamma   90.00
#
_symmetry.space_group_name_H-M   'P 1'
#
loop_
_entity.id
_entity.type
_entity.pdbx_description
1 polymer ?
#
loop_
_entity_poly.entity_id
_entity_poly.type
_entity_poly.pdbx_seq_one_letter_code
_entity_poly.pdbx_strand_id
1 'polypeptide(L)'
;MSDPTGKYSITMPRDIAEAAKARSGPSGLSAYVAAAVARQIERDNLNELIQVAEAEHGPVTDEEVQALRDRLHEARRQQAHGGASAV
;
A
#
# COMPACT_ATOMS: atom_id res chain seq x y z
N MET A 1 4.98 -7.74 -21.82
CA MET A 1 4.94 -6.58 -22.72
C MET A 1 3.81 -5.71 -22.23
N SER A 2 4.08 -4.47 -21.81
CA SER A 2 3.01 -3.58 -21.35
C SER A 2 2.12 -3.22 -22.54
N ASP A 3 0.80 -3.31 -22.35
CA ASP A 3 -0.15 -2.87 -23.36
C ASP A 3 0.10 -1.40 -23.75
N PRO A 4 -0.12 -1.03 -25.01
CA PRO A 4 0.06 0.34 -25.47
C PRO A 4 -0.87 1.30 -24.69
N THR A 5 -0.34 2.47 -24.33
CA THR A 5 -1.11 3.48 -23.59
C THR A 5 -2.26 4.05 -24.42
N GLY A 6 -3.49 3.91 -23.93
CA GLY A 6 -4.68 4.53 -24.52
C GLY A 6 -4.95 5.93 -23.94
N LYS A 7 -5.43 6.85 -24.78
CA LYS A 7 -5.92 8.16 -24.32
C LYS A 7 -7.40 8.05 -23.94
N TYR A 8 -7.71 8.30 -22.68
CA TYR A 8 -9.07 8.37 -22.16
C TYR A 8 -9.36 9.80 -21.69
N SER A 9 -10.55 10.32 -21.96
CA SER A 9 -10.98 11.65 -21.53
C SER A 9 -11.99 11.50 -20.40
N ILE A 10 -11.71 12.16 -19.26
CA ILE A 10 -12.59 12.17 -18.09
C ILE A 10 -12.82 13.60 -17.63
N THR A 11 -14.01 13.88 -17.10
CA THR A 11 -14.31 15.15 -16.45
C THR A 11 -13.81 15.09 -15.02
N MET A 12 -13.16 16.15 -14.55
CA MET A 12 -12.72 16.27 -13.16
C MET A 12 -12.92 17.71 -12.64
N PRO A 13 -13.16 17.88 -11.34
CA PRO A 13 -13.20 19.21 -10.73
C PRO A 13 -11.90 19.99 -10.94
N ARG A 14 -12.01 21.30 -11.20
CA ARG A 14 -10.87 22.15 -11.54
C ARG A 14 -9.85 22.23 -10.41
N ASP A 15 -10.32 22.37 -9.19
CA ASP A 15 -9.50 22.40 -7.98
C ASP A 15 -8.66 21.12 -7.82
N ILE A 16 -9.25 19.96 -8.08
CA ILE A 16 -8.54 18.66 -8.07
C ILE A 16 -7.53 18.57 -9.20
N ALA A 17 -7.88 19.02 -10.41
CA ALA A 17 -6.95 19.03 -11.55
C ALA A 17 -5.72 19.90 -11.27
N GLU A 18 -5.92 21.11 -10.74
CA GLU A 18 -4.84 22.02 -10.39
C GLU A 18 -3.99 21.50 -9.23
N ALA A 19 -4.62 20.90 -8.20
CA ALA A 19 -3.89 20.27 -7.10
C ALA A 19 -3.03 19.09 -7.58
N ALA A 20 -3.57 18.25 -8.47
CA ALA A 20 -2.81 17.17 -9.10
C ALA A 20 -1.67 17.72 -9.95
N LYS A 21 -1.91 18.78 -10.73
CA LYS A 21 -0.89 19.45 -11.55
C LYS A 21 0.23 20.05 -10.71
N ALA A 22 -0.09 20.69 -9.59
CA ALA A 22 0.90 21.24 -8.66
C ALA A 22 1.77 20.16 -7.99
N ARG A 23 1.21 18.96 -7.77
CA ARG A 23 1.93 17.79 -7.25
C ARG A 23 2.64 16.98 -8.33
N SER A 24 2.32 17.24 -9.60
CA SER A 24 2.93 16.56 -10.74
C SER A 24 4.39 16.97 -10.82
N GLY A 25 5.29 15.98 -10.75
CA GLY A 25 6.71 16.22 -11.02
C GLY A 25 6.99 16.43 -12.52
N PRO A 26 8.25 16.27 -12.95
CA PRO A 26 8.66 16.43 -14.35
C PRO A 26 7.86 15.59 -15.36
N SER A 27 7.27 14.47 -14.92
CA SER A 27 6.47 13.56 -15.73
C SER A 27 5.05 14.06 -16.05
N GLY A 28 4.62 15.19 -15.47
CA GLY A 28 3.35 15.83 -15.77
C GLY A 28 2.09 15.16 -15.19
N LEU A 29 0.94 15.77 -15.47
CA LEU A 29 -0.35 15.39 -14.87
C LEU A 29 -0.78 13.96 -15.20
N SER A 30 -0.62 13.53 -16.46
CA SER A 30 -1.04 12.18 -16.87
C SER A 30 -0.28 11.09 -16.12
N ALA A 31 1.03 11.25 -15.92
CA ALA A 31 1.83 10.29 -15.16
C ALA A 31 1.43 10.27 -13.68
N TYR A 32 1.19 11.44 -13.10
CA TYR A 32 0.72 11.55 -11.73
C TYR A 32 -0.63 10.85 -11.53
N VAL A 33 -1.59 11.11 -12.43
CA VAL A 33 -2.93 10.50 -12.37
C VAL A 33 -2.85 8.99 -12.60
N ALA A 34 -2.09 8.53 -13.59
CA ALA A 34 -1.92 7.10 -13.85
C ALA A 34 -1.36 6.36 -12.61
N ALA A 35 -0.33 6.92 -11.96
CA ALA A 35 0.23 6.35 -10.73
C ALA A 35 -0.73 6.42 -9.54
N ALA A 36 -1.55 7.47 -9.44
CA ALA A 36 -2.59 7.57 -8.40
C ALA A 36 -3.69 6.52 -8.59
N VAL A 37 -4.18 6.35 -9.83
CA VAL A 37 -5.21 5.36 -10.17
C VAL A 37 -4.69 3.94 -9.98
N ALA A 38 -3.47 3.64 -10.41
CA ALA A 38 -2.86 2.32 -10.20
C ALA A 38 -2.79 1.96 -8.71
N ARG A 39 -2.33 2.89 -7.85
CA ARG A 39 -2.30 2.70 -6.40
C ARG A 39 -3.70 2.53 -5.80
N GLN A 40 -4.71 3.22 -6.35
CA GLN A 40 -6.07 3.07 -5.86
C GLN A 40 -6.63 1.69 -6.20
N ILE A 41 -6.46 1.22 -7.43
CA ILE A 41 -6.87 -0.12 -7.86
C ILE A 41 -6.18 -1.19 -7.01
N GLU A 42 -4.89 -1.05 -6.76
CA GLU A 42 -4.17 -1.98 -5.88
C GLU A 42 -4.76 -2.02 -4.47
N ARG A 43 -5.08 -0.86 -3.87
CA ARG A 43 -5.72 -0.78 -2.55
C ARG A 43 -7.12 -1.38 -2.55
N ASP A 44 -7.89 -1.16 -3.61
CA ASP A 44 -9.24 -1.72 -3.75
C ASP A 44 -9.18 -3.25 -3.82
N ASN A 45 -8.28 -3.80 -4.64
CA ASN A 45 -8.02 -5.24 -4.72
C ASN A 45 -7.56 -5.83 -3.38
N LEU A 46 -6.67 -5.13 -2.65
CA LEU A 46 -6.22 -5.57 -1.32
C LEU A 46 -7.38 -5.56 -0.31
N ASN A 47 -8.26 -4.56 -0.36
CA ASN A 47 -9.43 -4.50 0.51
C ASN A 47 -10.39 -5.66 0.23
N GLU A 48 -10.59 -6.04 -1.03
CA GLU A 48 -11.40 -7.22 -1.38
C GLU A 48 -10.82 -8.51 -0.76
N LEU A 49 -9.49 -8.69 -0.84
CA LEU A 49 -8.82 -9.84 -0.21
C LEU A 49 -8.94 -9.84 1.32
N ILE A 50 -8.81 -8.67 1.95
CA ILE A 50 -8.98 -8.51 3.40
C ILE A 50 -10.41 -8.90 3.80
N GLN A 51 -11.42 -8.42 3.08
CA GLN A 51 -12.83 -8.73 3.38
C GLN A 51 -13.11 -10.24 3.33
N VAL A 52 -12.55 -10.96 2.35
CA VAL A 52 -12.67 -12.42 2.26
C VAL A 52 -12.01 -13.09 3.47
N ALA A 53 -10.79 -12.66 3.83
CA ALA A 53 -10.06 -13.22 4.96
C ALA A 53 -10.76 -12.97 6.31
N GLU A 54 -11.31 -11.76 6.52
CA GLU A 54 -12.04 -11.40 7.74
C GLU A 54 -13.39 -12.13 7.83
N ALA A 55 -14.05 -12.43 6.72
CA ALA A 55 -15.27 -13.23 6.71
C ALA A 55 -15.01 -14.68 7.18
N GLU A 56 -13.83 -15.22 6.91
CA GLU A 56 -13.44 -16.58 7.32
C GLU A 56 -12.88 -16.63 8.75
N HIS A 57 -12.07 -15.65 9.14
CA HIS A 57 -11.29 -15.70 10.39
C HIS A 57 -11.76 -14.74 11.48
N GLY A 58 -12.65 -13.81 11.14
CA GLY A 58 -12.98 -12.65 11.98
C GLY A 58 -12.06 -11.44 11.72
N PRO A 59 -12.43 -10.25 12.21
CA PRO A 59 -11.65 -9.03 12.03
C PRO A 59 -10.32 -9.11 12.79
N VAL A 60 -9.27 -8.55 12.20
CA VAL A 60 -7.95 -8.47 12.86
C VAL A 60 -7.94 -7.26 13.80
N THR A 61 -7.72 -7.49 15.09
CA THR A 61 -7.71 -6.42 16.09
C THR A 61 -6.33 -5.80 16.27
N ASP A 62 -6.27 -4.52 16.64
CA ASP A 62 -5.01 -3.82 16.94
C ASP A 62 -4.22 -4.49 18.07
N GLU A 63 -4.93 -5.07 19.06
CA GLU A 63 -4.33 -5.79 20.18
C GLU A 63 -3.60 -7.06 19.71
N GLU A 64 -4.22 -7.85 18.84
CA GLU A 64 -3.60 -9.05 18.25
C GLU A 64 -2.36 -8.70 17.41
N VAL A 65 -2.45 -7.61 16.63
CA VAL A 65 -1.32 -7.14 15.82
C VAL A 65 -0.18 -6.68 16.73
N GLN A 66 -0.47 -5.94 17.79
CA GLN A 66 0.56 -5.47 18.72
C GLN A 66 1.22 -6.64 19.46
N ALA A 67 0.42 -7.59 19.97
CA ALA A 67 0.93 -8.79 20.62
C ALA A 67 1.82 -9.63 19.68
N LEU A 68 1.49 -9.71 18.38
CA LEU A 68 2.34 -10.36 17.39
C LEU A 68 3.64 -9.59 17.13
N ARG A 69 3.57 -8.26 16.99
CA ARG A 69 4.77 -7.40 16.82
C ARG A 69 5.74 -7.56 17.99
N ASP A 70 5.24 -7.54 19.22
CA ASP A 70 6.07 -7.67 20.42
C ASP A 70 6.81 -9.02 20.44
N ARG A 71 6.09 -10.12 20.14
CA ARG A 71 6.69 -11.45 19.99
C ARG A 71 7.76 -11.49 18.90
N LEU A 72 7.53 -10.87 17.75
CA LEU A 72 8.53 -10.80 16.66
C LEU A 72 9.76 -9.96 17.05
N HIS A 73 9.57 -8.86 17.78
CA HIS A 73 10.67 -8.04 18.30
C HIS A 73 11.50 -8.80 19.35
N GLU A 74 10.85 -9.54 20.23
CA GLU A 74 11.54 -10.39 21.20
C GLU A 74 12.34 -11.51 20.52
N ALA A 75 11.74 -12.23 19.58
CA ALA A 75 12.43 -13.28 18.82
C ALA A 75 13.67 -12.75 18.09
N ARG A 76 13.59 -11.57 17.45
CA ARG A 76 14.74 -10.92 16.80
C ARG A 76 15.85 -10.54 17.79
N ARG A 77 15.50 -10.07 18.99
CA ARG A 77 16.48 -9.74 20.04
C ARG A 77 17.22 -10.98 20.54
N GLN A 78 16.50 -12.08 20.74
CA GLN A 78 17.06 -13.37 21.16
C GLN A 78 18.00 -13.94 20.09
N GLN A 79 17.63 -13.86 18.81
CA GLN A 79 18.50 -14.27 17.70
C GLN A 79 19.80 -13.46 17.63
N ALA A 80 19.73 -12.14 17.82
CA ALA A 80 20.91 -11.27 17.86
C ALA A 80 21.84 -11.59 19.04
N HIS A 81 21.29 -11.94 20.21
CA HIS A 81 22.08 -12.36 21.38
C HIS A 81 22.66 -13.77 21.23
N GLY A 82 21.96 -14.71 20.59
CA GLY A 82 22.47 -16.05 20.31
C GLY A 82 23.63 -16.08 19.32
N GLY A 83 23.66 -15.16 18.35
CA GLY A 83 24.78 -15.01 17.43
C GLY A 83 26.05 -14.41 18.05
N ALA A 84 25.91 -13.59 19.10
CA ALA A 84 27.04 -12.98 19.81
C ALA A 84 27.70 -13.93 20.83
N SER A 85 27.05 -15.02 21.22
CA SER A 85 27.59 -16.01 22.16
C SER A 85 28.32 -17.19 21.48
N ALA A 86 28.41 -17.18 20.15
CA ALA A 86 29.01 -18.25 19.33
C ALA A 86 30.39 -17.89 18.73
N VAL A 87 31.09 -16.90 19.29
CA VAL A 87 32.42 -16.42 18.83
C VAL A 87 33.45 -16.50 19.94
#